data_AF-A0A9W4WVJ9-F1
#
_entry.id   AF-A0A9W4WVJ9-F1
#
_cell.length_a   1.000
_cell.length_b   1.000
_cell.length_c   1.000
_cell.angle_alpha   90.00
_cell.angle_beta   90.00
_cell.angle_gamma   90.00
#
_symmetry.space_group_name_H-M   'P 1'
#
loop_
_entity.id
_entity.type
_entity.pdbx_description
1 polymer ?
#
loop_
_entity_poly.entity_id
_entity_poly.type
_entity_poly.pdbx_seq_one_letter_code
_entity_poly.pdbx_strand_id
1 'polypeptide(L)'
;MSRYYLPNTTKISSNTPTTLNNVLEIVKKVEYTTGPVTFITSQTESSIQLAKLLKEILILHDNIQEVLTKIKDSQQSFDLVKKSEIEKKIKILSNFNEHIASIMSHKQSLLMRLKEPFVELFPKITQSIASLPNDMESISWIKNHDITDEKIDNQLSGVASLIAMYGNYSDSLDRVRQALKEIQILDERDYVDF
;
A
#
# COMPACT_ATOMS: atom_id res chain seq x y z
N MET A 1 13.75 -6.14 -21.59
CA MET A 1 15.17 -6.55 -21.54
C MET A 1 15.71 -6.21 -20.17
N SER A 2 15.89 -7.21 -19.30
CA SER A 2 16.94 -7.27 -18.28
C SER A 2 16.78 -8.60 -17.54
N ARG A 3 17.69 -9.53 -17.82
CA ARG A 3 17.78 -10.85 -17.17
C ARG A 3 18.70 -10.70 -15.97
N TYR A 4 18.19 -10.95 -14.77
CA TYR A 4 19.04 -11.34 -13.65
C TYR A 4 18.73 -12.80 -13.32
N TYR A 5 19.73 -13.64 -13.56
CA TYR A 5 19.76 -15.05 -13.18
C TYR A 5 19.85 -15.16 -11.65
N LEU A 6 18.94 -15.93 -11.05
CA LEU A 6 19.07 -16.44 -9.68
C LEU A 6 19.41 -17.94 -9.76
N PRO A 7 20.47 -18.44 -9.11
CA PRO A 7 20.72 -19.87 -9.07
C PRO A 7 19.82 -20.55 -8.03
N ASN A 8 19.21 -21.66 -8.46
CA ASN A 8 18.48 -22.62 -7.65
C ASN A 8 19.29 -23.08 -6.43
N THR A 9 18.72 -22.97 -5.24
CA THR A 9 19.12 -23.76 -4.08
C THR A 9 18.10 -24.87 -3.84
N THR A 10 18.57 -26.07 -4.18
CA THR A 10 17.96 -27.37 -4.01
C THR A 10 17.54 -27.59 -2.56
N LYS A 11 16.27 -27.95 -2.35
CA LYS A 11 15.78 -28.63 -1.15
C LYS A 11 16.64 -29.86 -0.86
N ILE A 12 17.29 -29.91 0.29
CA ILE A 12 17.81 -31.16 0.84
C ILE A 12 17.14 -31.38 2.20
N SER A 13 16.31 -32.41 2.17
CA SER A 13 15.60 -33.03 3.27
C SER A 13 16.55 -33.38 4.42
N SER A 14 16.13 -33.05 5.63
CA SER A 14 16.61 -33.67 6.85
C SER A 14 16.42 -35.18 6.77
N ASN A 15 17.52 -35.93 6.88
CA ASN A 15 17.59 -37.27 7.45
C ASN A 15 19.07 -37.55 7.75
N THR A 16 19.44 -37.51 9.02
CA THR A 16 20.67 -38.15 9.52
C THR A 16 20.46 -39.66 9.45
N PRO A 17 21.48 -40.48 9.10
CA PRO A 17 22.58 -40.73 10.04
C PRO A 17 23.91 -41.11 9.37
N THR A 18 24.97 -40.29 9.44
CA THR A 18 26.33 -40.82 9.19
C THR A 18 27.42 -39.83 9.59
N THR A 19 27.67 -39.73 10.89
CA THR A 19 28.85 -39.04 11.45
C THR A 19 30.15 -39.79 11.14
N LEU A 20 30.11 -41.07 10.78
CA LEU A 20 31.30 -41.85 10.44
C LEU A 20 31.84 -41.54 9.04
N ASN A 21 30.97 -41.35 8.04
CA ASN A 21 31.40 -41.10 6.65
C ASN A 21 32.05 -39.72 6.50
N ASN A 22 31.56 -38.71 7.23
CA ASN A 22 32.17 -37.38 7.23
C ASN A 22 33.55 -37.39 7.92
N VAL A 23 33.71 -38.18 8.99
CA VAL A 23 35.02 -38.39 9.63
C VAL A 23 35.98 -39.12 8.69
N LEU A 24 35.50 -40.12 7.95
CA LEU A 24 36.28 -40.85 6.94
C LEU A 24 36.69 -39.97 5.76
N GLU A 25 35.84 -39.04 5.31
CA GLU A 25 36.21 -38.06 4.30
C GLU A 25 37.27 -37.08 4.80
N ILE A 26 37.18 -36.62 6.05
CA ILE A 26 38.18 -35.74 6.66
C ILE A 26 39.52 -36.48 6.78
N VAL A 27 39.52 -37.74 7.20
CA VAL A 27 40.73 -38.60 7.28
C VAL A 27 41.31 -38.89 5.90
N LYS A 28 40.50 -38.90 4.83
CA LYS A 28 41.00 -38.98 3.45
C LYS A 28 41.57 -37.67 2.92
N LYS A 29 41.04 -36.53 3.38
CA LYS A 29 41.43 -35.18 2.93
C LYS A 29 42.70 -34.69 3.60
N VAL A 30 42.95 -35.15 4.82
CA VAL A 30 44.24 -35.00 5.50
C VAL A 30 45.06 -36.21 5.09
N GLU A 31 46.03 -36.07 4.19
CA GLU A 31 46.89 -37.16 3.68
C GLU A 31 47.66 -37.89 4.80
N TYR A 32 46.97 -38.70 5.61
CA TYR A 32 47.58 -39.67 6.49
C TYR A 32 48.03 -40.84 5.62
N THR A 33 49.27 -40.73 5.14
CA THR A 33 50.00 -41.83 4.54
C THR A 33 50.23 -42.89 5.61
N THR A 34 49.32 -43.86 5.67
CA THR A 34 49.55 -45.13 6.38
C THR A 34 50.58 -45.92 5.57
N GLY A 35 51.85 -45.53 5.70
CA GLY A 35 52.96 -46.34 5.24
C GLY A 35 53.03 -47.63 6.05
N PRO A 36 53.46 -48.76 5.46
CA PRO A 36 53.67 -49.99 6.21
C PRO A 36 54.79 -49.74 7.22
N VAL A 37 54.45 -49.80 8.51
CA VAL A 37 55.45 -49.82 9.58
C VAL A 37 56.16 -51.16 9.48
N THR A 38 57.31 -51.18 8.82
CA THR A 38 58.25 -52.31 8.85
C THR A 38 58.85 -52.40 10.24
N PHE A 39 58.34 -53.33 11.06
CA PHE A 39 58.99 -53.72 12.31
C PHE A 39 60.27 -54.49 11.98
N ILE A 40 61.42 -53.82 12.15
CA ILE A 40 62.74 -54.46 12.07
C ILE A 40 62.91 -55.32 13.32
N THR A 41 62.95 -56.64 13.14
CA THR A 41 63.25 -57.61 14.20
C THR A 41 64.75 -57.70 14.42
N SER A 42 65.31 -56.85 15.29
CA SER A 42 66.64 -57.04 15.90
C SER A 42 66.49 -57.14 17.42
N GLN A 43 66.80 -58.32 17.92
CA GLN A 43 66.49 -58.80 19.26
C GLN A 43 67.57 -58.36 20.25
N THR A 44 67.57 -57.06 20.61
CA THR A 44 68.24 -56.50 21.83
C THR A 44 67.94 -55.01 22.07
N GLU A 45 67.32 -54.28 21.12
CA GLU A 45 66.99 -52.84 21.25
C GLU A 45 65.58 -52.55 21.84
N SER A 46 64.84 -53.61 22.19
CA SER A 46 63.38 -53.58 22.38
C SER A 46 62.87 -52.85 23.63
N SER A 47 63.59 -52.88 24.76
CA SER A 47 63.09 -52.29 26.01
C SER A 47 63.27 -50.77 26.08
N ILE A 48 64.36 -50.23 25.53
CA ILE A 48 64.64 -48.79 25.50
C ILE A 48 63.70 -48.09 24.51
N GLN A 49 63.45 -48.71 23.35
CA GLN A 49 62.48 -48.21 22.38
C GLN A 49 61.05 -48.24 22.95
N LEU A 50 60.68 -49.30 23.67
CA LEU A 50 59.38 -49.38 24.35
C LEU A 50 59.22 -48.31 25.44
N ALA A 51 60.26 -48.07 26.25
CA ALA A 51 60.26 -47.02 27.26
C ALA A 51 60.11 -45.63 26.64
N LYS A 52 60.74 -45.40 25.48
CA LYS A 52 60.61 -44.15 24.72
C LYS A 52 59.18 -43.97 24.19
N LEU A 53 58.58 -45.00 23.61
CA LEU A 53 57.19 -44.99 23.15
C LEU A 53 56.20 -44.75 24.29
N LEU A 54 56.39 -45.39 25.45
CA LEU A 54 55.55 -45.16 26.64
C LEU A 54 55.62 -43.71 27.11
N LYS A 55 56.80 -43.09 27.05
CA LYS A 55 57.00 -41.68 27.40
C LYS A 55 56.32 -40.74 26.41
N GLU A 56 56.39 -41.05 25.12
CA GLU A 56 55.68 -40.29 24.08
C GLU A 56 54.16 -40.41 24.22
N ILE A 57 53.63 -41.60 24.56
CA ILE A 57 52.21 -41.81 24.84
C ILE A 57 51.75 -41.00 26.06
N LEU A 58 52.56 -40.95 27.12
CA LEU A 58 52.25 -40.14 28.30
C LEU A 58 52.20 -38.64 27.98
N ILE A 59 53.17 -38.13 27.22
CA ILE A 59 53.18 -36.73 26.77
C ILE A 59 51.95 -36.43 25.90
N LEU A 60 51.60 -37.35 24.99
CA LEU A 60 50.43 -37.19 24.13
C LEU A 60 49.14 -37.19 24.95
N HIS A 61 49.04 -38.04 25.97
CA HIS A 61 47.89 -38.07 26.88
C HIS A 61 47.75 -36.73 27.63
N ASP A 62 48.84 -36.19 28.16
CA ASP A 62 48.82 -34.90 28.87
C ASP A 62 48.41 -33.74 27.93
N ASN A 63 48.92 -33.74 26.70
CA ASN A 63 48.52 -32.76 25.69
C ASN A 63 47.03 -32.88 25.32
N ILE A 64 46.49 -34.10 25.22
CA ILE A 64 45.07 -34.34 24.96
C ILE A 64 44.23 -33.81 26.13
N GLN A 65 44.66 -34.03 27.37
CA GLN A 65 43.97 -33.49 28.54
C GLN A 65 43.99 -31.96 28.56
N GLU A 66 45.11 -31.32 28.22
CA GLU A 66 45.21 -29.86 28.12
C GLU A 66 44.29 -29.29 27.03
N VAL A 67 44.16 -29.96 25.89
CA VAL A 67 43.23 -29.55 24.83
C VAL A 67 41.78 -29.71 25.29
N LEU A 68 41.46 -30.81 25.98
CA LEU A 68 40.12 -31.04 26.54
C LEU A 68 39.72 -29.98 27.56
N THR A 69 40.63 -29.58 28.45
CA THR A 69 40.35 -28.52 29.43
C THR A 69 40.16 -27.18 28.74
N LYS A 70 41.00 -26.80 27.77
CA LYS A 70 40.82 -25.56 26.98
C LYS A 70 39.50 -25.55 26.20
N ILE A 71 39.08 -26.68 25.63
CA ILE A 71 37.77 -26.79 24.96
C ILE A 71 36.63 -26.61 25.98
N LYS A 72 36.74 -27.23 27.16
CA LYS A 72 35.72 -27.10 28.22
C LYS A 72 35.61 -25.67 28.76
N ASP A 73 36.75 -25.01 28.98
CA ASP A 73 36.81 -23.64 29.48
C ASP A 73 36.33 -22.64 28.41
N SER A 74 36.65 -22.89 27.13
CA SER A 74 36.10 -22.09 26.02
C SER A 74 34.59 -22.28 25.85
N GLN A 75 34.05 -23.48 26.09
CA GLN A 75 32.59 -23.70 26.09
C GLN A 75 31.87 -22.87 27.15
N GLN A 76 32.51 -22.62 28.31
CA GLN A 76 32.00 -21.70 29.32
C GLN A 76 32.15 -20.23 28.90
N SER A 77 33.17 -19.85 28.13
CA SER A 77 33.36 -18.46 27.68
C SER A 77 32.54 -18.08 26.45
N PHE A 78 32.00 -19.05 25.71
CA PHE A 78 31.09 -18.83 24.57
C PHE A 78 29.62 -18.64 24.94
N ASP A 79 29.26 -18.50 26.23
CA ASP A 79 27.92 -18.07 26.67
C ASP A 79 27.71 -16.56 26.48
N LEU A 80 27.95 -16.06 25.27
CA LEU A 80 27.80 -14.65 24.93
C LEU A 80 26.38 -14.29 24.48
N VAL A 81 25.56 -15.27 24.08
CA VAL A 81 24.11 -15.14 23.94
C VAL A 81 23.50 -16.52 24.08
N LYS A 82 22.64 -16.73 25.08
CA LYS A 82 21.90 -17.99 25.24
C LYS A 82 21.15 -18.27 23.93
N LYS A 83 21.27 -19.50 23.39
CA LYS A 83 20.56 -19.92 22.16
C LYS A 83 19.07 -19.52 22.15
N SER A 84 18.43 -19.59 23.32
CA SER A 84 17.03 -19.19 23.52
C SER A 84 16.76 -17.70 23.30
N GLU A 85 17.71 -16.81 23.58
CA GLU A 85 17.60 -15.39 23.27
C GLU A 85 17.73 -15.11 21.77
N ILE A 86 18.61 -15.83 21.08
CA ILE A 86 18.74 -15.75 19.62
C ILE A 86 17.42 -16.20 18.96
N GLU A 87 16.86 -17.33 19.38
CA GLU A 87 15.58 -17.83 18.88
C GLU A 87 14.43 -16.85 19.12
N LYS A 88 14.37 -16.21 20.31
CA LYS A 88 13.41 -15.14 20.59
C LYS A 88 13.56 -13.97 19.63
N LYS A 89 14.79 -13.50 19.39
CA LYS A 89 15.07 -12.40 18.46
C LYS A 89 14.70 -12.75 17.03
N ILE A 90 14.99 -13.98 16.58
CA ILE A 90 14.58 -14.48 15.26
C ILE A 90 13.05 -14.46 15.12
N LYS A 91 12.33 -14.93 16.13
CA LYS A 91 10.85 -14.92 16.13
C LYS A 91 10.28 -13.50 16.04
N ILE A 92 10.84 -12.56 16.81
CA ILE A 92 10.43 -11.15 16.75
C ILE A 92 10.68 -10.57 15.35
N LEU A 93 11.85 -10.85 14.76
CA LEU A 93 12.16 -10.40 13.40
C LEU A 93 11.21 -10.99 12.35
N SER A 94 10.85 -12.27 12.50
CA SER A 94 9.91 -12.95 11.60
C SER A 94 8.53 -12.29 11.65
N ASN A 95 8.00 -12.08 12.85
CA ASN A 95 6.70 -11.41 13.04
C ASN A 95 6.72 -9.99 12.47
N PHE A 96 7.81 -9.24 12.68
CA PHE A 96 7.95 -7.91 12.11
C PHE A 96 7.97 -7.92 10.58
N ASN A 97 8.67 -8.89 9.98
CA ASN A 97 8.71 -9.05 8.54
C ASN A 97 7.33 -9.40 7.96
N GLU A 98 6.56 -10.26 8.63
CA GLU A 98 5.17 -10.57 8.26
C GLU A 98 4.28 -9.32 8.29
N HIS A 99 4.43 -8.48 9.33
CA HIS A 99 3.72 -7.21 9.41
C HIS A 99 4.09 -6.26 8.26
N ILE A 100 5.37 -6.12 7.92
CA ILE A 100 5.79 -5.30 6.78
C ILE A 100 5.25 -5.87 5.47
N ALA A 101 5.31 -7.19 5.28
CA ALA A 101 4.76 -7.84 4.09
C ALA A 101 3.26 -7.57 3.94
N SER A 102 2.52 -7.60 5.05
CA SER A 102 1.10 -7.22 5.09
C SER A 102 0.89 -5.75 4.74
N ILE A 103 1.66 -4.82 5.29
CA ILE A 103 1.55 -3.40 4.92
C ILE A 103 1.83 -3.20 3.42
N MET A 104 2.85 -3.88 2.91
CA MET A 104 3.23 -3.80 1.50
C MET A 104 2.17 -4.38 0.57
N SER A 105 1.48 -5.46 0.96
CA SER A 105 0.37 -6.02 0.18
C SER A 105 -0.83 -5.07 0.14
N HIS A 106 -1.07 -4.30 1.20
CA HIS A 106 -2.16 -3.31 1.28
C HIS A 106 -1.77 -1.91 0.77
N LYS A 107 -0.54 -1.71 0.27
CA LYS A 107 -0.03 -0.40 -0.17
C LYS A 107 -0.96 0.34 -1.13
N GLN A 108 -1.52 -0.37 -2.12
CA GLN A 108 -2.39 0.26 -3.12
C GLN A 108 -3.72 0.69 -2.52
N SER A 109 -4.30 -0.11 -1.63
CA SER A 109 -5.54 0.25 -0.92
C SER A 109 -5.33 1.48 -0.04
N LEU A 110 -4.20 1.55 0.69
CA LEU A 110 -3.84 2.72 1.49
C LEU A 110 -3.64 3.98 0.62
N LEU A 111 -2.97 3.86 -0.52
CA LEU A 111 -2.79 4.97 -1.47
C LEU A 111 -4.13 5.46 -2.04
N MET A 112 -5.05 4.55 -2.36
CA MET A 112 -6.36 4.91 -2.87
C MET A 112 -7.17 5.68 -1.80
N ARG A 113 -7.23 5.17 -0.56
CA ARG A 113 -7.90 5.84 0.55
C ARG A 113 -7.32 7.21 0.88
N LEU A 114 -6.01 7.39 0.68
CA LEU A 114 -5.34 8.69 0.83
C LEU A 114 -5.67 9.65 -0.31
N LYS A 115 -5.83 9.15 -1.54
CA LYS A 115 -6.11 9.98 -2.72
C LYS A 115 -7.58 10.37 -2.86
N GLU A 116 -8.49 9.50 -2.46
CA GLU A 116 -9.94 9.67 -2.55
C GLU A 116 -10.45 11.04 -2.06
N PRO A 117 -10.08 11.54 -0.86
CA PRO A 117 -10.52 12.86 -0.41
C PRO A 117 -9.98 14.02 -1.28
N PHE A 118 -8.78 13.89 -1.87
CA PHE A 118 -8.25 14.92 -2.77
C PHE A 118 -8.98 14.96 -4.11
N VAL A 119 -9.48 13.82 -4.57
CA VAL A 119 -10.24 13.73 -5.83
C VAL A 119 -11.68 14.18 -5.63
N GLU A 120 -12.31 13.86 -4.50
CA GLU A 120 -13.74 14.14 -4.30
C GLU A 120 -14.03 15.43 -3.54
N LEU A 121 -13.31 15.70 -2.45
CA LEU A 121 -13.61 16.84 -1.57
C LEU A 121 -12.96 18.11 -2.10
N PHE A 122 -11.73 18.01 -2.60
CA PHE A 122 -10.99 19.21 -3.02
C PHE A 122 -11.69 19.96 -4.15
N PRO A 123 -12.18 19.32 -5.23
CA PRO A 123 -12.91 20.02 -6.28
C PRO A 123 -14.20 20.67 -5.78
N LYS A 124 -14.93 20.00 -4.87
CA LYS A 124 -16.15 20.56 -4.27
C LYS A 124 -15.84 21.80 -3.43
N ILE A 125 -14.79 21.75 -2.61
CA ILE A 125 -14.33 22.89 -1.81
C ILE A 125 -13.88 24.02 -2.73
N THR A 126 -13.10 23.73 -3.77
CA THR A 126 -12.67 24.74 -4.76
C THR A 126 -13.87 25.37 -5.46
N GLN A 127 -14.88 24.58 -5.84
CA GLN A 127 -16.10 25.09 -6.46
C GLN A 127 -16.88 26.00 -5.50
N SER A 128 -17.05 25.61 -4.24
CA SER A 128 -17.72 26.44 -3.23
C SER A 128 -16.96 27.73 -2.93
N ILE A 129 -15.62 27.69 -2.89
CA ILE A 129 -14.80 28.90 -2.70
C ILE A 129 -14.92 29.81 -3.94
N ALA A 130 -14.96 29.23 -5.14
CA ALA A 130 -15.11 29.97 -6.38
C ALA A 130 -16.52 30.58 -6.55
N SER A 131 -17.57 29.98 -5.99
CA SER A 131 -18.93 30.55 -6.01
C SER A 131 -19.16 31.63 -4.97
N LEU A 132 -18.37 31.62 -3.88
CA LEU A 132 -18.54 32.53 -2.75
C LEU A 132 -18.65 34.02 -3.14
N PRO A 133 -17.83 34.57 -4.05
CA PRO A 133 -17.96 35.98 -4.45
C PRO A 133 -19.33 36.30 -5.07
N ASN A 134 -19.87 35.39 -5.90
CA ASN A 134 -21.18 35.56 -6.53
C ASN A 134 -22.31 35.46 -5.48
N ASP A 135 -22.16 34.55 -4.51
CA ASP A 135 -23.10 34.41 -3.41
C ASP A 135 -23.11 35.68 -2.54
N MET A 136 -21.93 36.26 -2.27
CA MET A 136 -21.82 37.53 -1.53
C MET A 136 -22.39 38.71 -2.32
N GLU A 137 -22.19 38.77 -3.63
CA GLU A 137 -22.80 39.78 -4.49
C GLU A 137 -24.32 39.66 -4.49
N SER A 138 -24.86 38.44 -4.56
CA SER A 138 -26.30 38.17 -4.48
C SER A 138 -26.88 38.61 -3.13
N ILE A 139 -26.22 38.31 -2.02
CA ILE A 139 -26.63 38.77 -0.69
C ILE A 139 -26.56 40.30 -0.59
N SER A 140 -25.51 40.92 -1.13
CA SER A 140 -25.38 42.38 -1.18
C SER A 140 -26.50 43.01 -2.00
N TRP A 141 -26.84 42.41 -3.14
CA TRP A 141 -27.94 42.84 -3.98
C TRP A 141 -29.27 42.77 -3.24
N ILE A 142 -29.58 41.65 -2.58
CA ILE A 142 -30.79 41.47 -1.75
C ILE A 142 -30.82 42.49 -0.62
N LYS A 143 -29.70 42.70 0.07
CA LYS A 143 -29.61 43.66 1.18
C LYS A 143 -29.86 45.11 0.73
N ASN A 144 -29.36 45.48 -0.44
CA ASN A 144 -29.45 46.85 -0.96
C ASN A 144 -30.77 47.11 -1.71
N HIS A 145 -31.48 46.06 -2.11
CA HIS A 145 -32.81 46.15 -2.68
C HIS A 145 -33.80 45.76 -1.60
N ASP A 146 -34.29 46.74 -0.86
CA ASP A 146 -35.47 46.59 -0.01
C ASP A 146 -36.65 46.33 -0.96
N ILE A 147 -36.88 45.05 -1.26
CA ILE A 147 -38.08 44.59 -1.91
C ILE A 147 -39.15 44.61 -0.82
N THR A 148 -39.66 45.80 -0.54
CA THR A 148 -40.83 45.93 0.32
C THR A 148 -42.04 45.38 -0.43
N ASP A 149 -42.93 44.69 0.30
CA ASP A 149 -44.18 44.19 -0.26
C ASP A 149 -44.95 45.33 -0.97
N GLU A 150 -44.88 46.55 -0.43
CA GLU A 150 -45.46 47.76 -1.04
C GLU A 150 -44.90 48.05 -2.45
N LYS A 151 -43.60 47.86 -2.70
CA LYS A 151 -43.00 48.09 -4.03
C LYS A 151 -43.43 47.03 -5.03
N ILE A 152 -43.56 45.77 -4.59
CA ILE A 152 -44.11 44.69 -5.41
C ILE A 152 -45.58 44.98 -5.73
N ASP A 153 -46.39 45.30 -4.73
CA ASP A 153 -47.81 45.59 -4.88
C ASP A 153 -48.06 46.77 -5.83
N ASN A 154 -47.25 47.82 -5.73
CA ASN A 154 -47.31 48.96 -6.64
C ASN A 154 -46.96 48.57 -8.08
N GLN A 155 -45.94 47.73 -8.29
CA GLN A 155 -45.62 47.24 -9.65
C GLN A 155 -46.72 46.31 -10.19
N LEU A 156 -47.27 45.43 -9.35
CA LEU A 156 -48.34 44.52 -9.72
C LEU A 156 -49.62 45.28 -10.09
N SER A 157 -49.95 46.33 -9.34
CA SER A 157 -51.06 47.24 -9.63
C SER A 157 -50.86 47.99 -10.95
N GLY A 158 -49.64 48.45 -11.22
CA GLY A 158 -49.28 49.07 -12.50
C GLY A 158 -49.43 48.12 -13.68
N VAL A 159 -48.98 46.86 -13.54
CA VAL A 159 -49.15 45.81 -14.55
C VAL A 159 -50.64 45.48 -14.75
N ALA A 160 -51.41 45.35 -13.67
CA ALA A 160 -52.85 45.09 -13.75
C ALA A 160 -53.58 46.21 -14.50
N SER A 161 -53.21 47.47 -14.23
CA SER A 161 -53.73 48.65 -14.92
C SER A 161 -53.37 48.64 -16.41
N LEU A 162 -52.14 48.26 -16.74
CA LEU A 162 -51.69 48.14 -18.13
C LEU A 162 -52.45 47.03 -18.87
N ILE A 163 -52.63 45.87 -18.25
CA ILE A 163 -53.43 44.76 -18.79
C ILE A 163 -54.87 45.20 -19.04
N ALA A 164 -55.48 45.91 -18.10
CA ALA A 164 -56.84 46.44 -18.27
C ALA A 164 -56.92 47.43 -19.45
N MET A 165 -55.92 48.31 -19.61
CA MET A 165 -55.86 49.25 -20.74
C MET A 165 -55.77 48.50 -22.09
N TYR A 166 -54.90 47.50 -22.19
CA TYR A 166 -54.79 46.69 -23.41
C TYR A 166 -56.03 45.83 -23.67
N GLY A 167 -56.70 45.34 -22.63
CA GLY A 167 -58.00 44.68 -22.73
C GLY A 167 -59.04 45.60 -23.37
N ASN A 168 -59.16 46.83 -22.86
CA ASN A 168 -60.07 47.84 -23.42
C ASN A 168 -59.76 48.18 -24.89
N TYR A 169 -58.48 48.21 -25.27
CA TYR A 169 -58.09 48.39 -26.67
C TYR A 169 -58.48 47.19 -27.53
N SER A 170 -58.28 45.96 -27.04
CA SER A 170 -58.72 44.75 -27.74
C SER A 170 -60.23 44.75 -27.97
N ASP A 171 -61.02 45.06 -26.94
CA ASP A 171 -62.49 45.16 -27.04
C ASP A 171 -62.92 46.22 -28.06
N SER A 172 -62.21 47.35 -28.10
CA SER A 172 -62.48 48.41 -29.06
C SER A 172 -62.18 47.97 -30.50
N LEU A 173 -61.08 47.23 -30.71
CA LEU A 173 -60.76 46.64 -32.01
C LEU A 173 -61.78 45.59 -32.43
N ASP A 174 -62.27 44.77 -31.50
CA ASP A 174 -63.30 43.77 -31.79
C ASP A 174 -64.63 44.42 -32.18
N ARG A 175 -65.02 45.51 -31.51
CA ARG A 175 -66.20 46.32 -31.90
C ARG A 175 -66.05 46.88 -33.31
N VAL A 176 -64.90 47.45 -33.66
CA VAL A 176 -64.64 47.96 -35.02
C VAL A 176 -64.70 46.84 -36.05
N ARG A 177 -64.09 45.69 -35.75
CA ARG A 177 -64.12 44.50 -36.60
C ARG A 177 -65.55 44.01 -36.83
N GLN A 178 -66.40 44.01 -35.80
CA GLN A 178 -67.79 43.62 -35.92
C GLN A 178 -68.59 44.60 -36.78
N ALA A 179 -68.43 45.92 -36.57
CA ALA A 179 -69.09 46.93 -37.38
C ALA A 179 -68.69 46.83 -38.87
N LEU A 180 -67.41 46.58 -39.17
CA LEU A 180 -66.95 46.37 -40.54
C LEU A 180 -67.59 45.13 -41.19
N LYS A 181 -67.72 44.02 -40.45
CA LYS A 181 -68.43 42.83 -40.94
C LYS A 181 -69.90 43.12 -41.23
N GLU A 182 -70.56 43.89 -40.37
CA GLU A 182 -71.96 44.28 -40.57
C GLU A 182 -72.13 45.14 -41.83
N ILE A 183 -71.24 46.09 -42.07
CA ILE A 183 -71.24 46.91 -43.30
C ILE A 183 -71.03 46.04 -44.53
N GLN A 184 -70.07 45.11 -44.50
CA GLN A 184 -69.82 44.20 -45.63
C GLN A 184 -71.04 43.33 -45.94
N ILE A 185 -71.72 42.80 -44.92
CA ILE A 185 -72.94 42.00 -45.09
C ILE A 185 -74.09 42.83 -45.69
N LEU A 186 -74.18 44.12 -45.39
CA LEU A 186 -75.19 45.01 -45.97
C LEU A 186 -74.90 45.29 -47.45
N ASP A 187 -73.64 45.58 -47.79
CA ASP A 187 -73.21 45.78 -49.18
C ASP A 187 -73.46 44.53 -50.04
N GLU A 188 -73.22 43.34 -49.51
CA GLU A 188 -73.52 42.07 -50.19
C GLU A 188 -75.02 41.80 -50.37
N ARG A 189 -75.91 42.37 -49.52
CA ARG A 189 -77.37 42.22 -49.68
C ARG A 189 -77.95 43.15 -50.74
N ASP A 190 -77.41 44.37 -50.86
CA ASP A 190 -77.85 45.32 -51.89
C ASP A 190 -77.57 44.82 -53.32
N TYR A 191 -76.67 43.83 -53.48
CA TYR A 191 -76.40 43.15 -54.74
C TYR A 191 -77.32 41.96 -55.07
N VAL A 192 -78.11 41.45 -54.12
CA VAL A 192 -78.96 40.26 -54.31
C VAL A 192 -80.42 40.62 -54.63
N ASP A 193 -80.83 41.87 -54.37
CA ASP A 193 -82.19 42.38 -54.64
C ASP A 193 -82.34 43.11 -56.00
N PHE A 194 -81.43 42.88 -56.96
CA PHE A 194 -81.53 43.34 -58.37
C PHE A 194 -81.69 42.19 -59.38
#